data_AF-A0A2W6SW99-F1
#
_entry.id   AF-A0A2W6SW99-F1
#
_cell.length_a   1.000
_cell.length_b   1.000
_cell.length_c   1.000
_cell.angle_alpha   90.00
_cell.angle_beta   90.00
_cell.angle_gamma   90.00
#
_symmetry.space_group_name_H-M   'P 1'
#
loop_
_entity.id
_entity.type
_entity.pdbx_description
1 polymer ?
#
loop_
_entity_poly.entity_id
_entity_poly.type
_entity_poly.pdbx_seq_one_letter_code
_entity_poly.pdbx_strand_id
1 'polypeptide(L)'
;MNENEARKMLLVRAVEIEDREGTLLTAEDRAQAVRHAGEYRGGSGARAAEGWLARRADFAAGRLATRHPGIERLLAGRSFPRWLGIVLPVLALAAGFAANEFGNSRRLDLLAVPLLGTIAWNLAVYLWTLIGALRRQPAMPHFVLRRLAGAIDPGEGSAVQRGVARFRRDWLAASAPLTAHLYARTLHLGAALFALGLAGGIYLRALVIEYRAGWESTFLGPEAVHAILAAVLGPASLLTGVAIPPVAEIAAMRWLGPLTGAAGGGVNAAPWIHLWVVTLLGAVAVPRLLLSTWHGLSAWRMARRFPVPGREDFYVRRLLRDAGGTAPAIRVTPYAYTPAADIRAALAAALRGALGDRAEVRIDPPVGYGEEEAWAGTVTLDPDEDYHLLLFSLSATPEAENHGEMAARLARLRAERTPGTRVVALVDDSAFRRHFAGQDELAERLASRQRAWAAVLAEAGVEQLTTDLAGEGDALLRQMEGALAADALMGAGR
;
A
#
# COMPACT_ATOMS: atom_id res chain seq x y z
N MET A 1 -5.79 -13.05 2.50
CA MET A 1 -5.34 -13.63 1.21
C MET A 1 -3.82 -13.69 1.12
N ASN A 2 -3.26 -14.57 0.29
CA ASN A 2 -1.84 -14.52 -0.09
C ASN A 2 -1.59 -13.53 -1.25
N GLU A 3 -0.33 -13.19 -1.52
CA GLU A 3 0.08 -12.21 -2.54
C GLU A 3 -0.49 -12.52 -3.94
N ASN A 4 -0.54 -13.80 -4.34
CA ASN A 4 -1.02 -14.19 -5.67
C ASN A 4 -2.55 -14.07 -5.78
N GLU A 5 -3.27 -14.50 -4.75
CA GLU A 5 -4.73 -14.32 -4.64
C GLU A 5 -5.10 -12.84 -4.65
N ALA A 6 -4.41 -12.04 -3.83
CA ALA A 6 -4.61 -10.60 -3.75
C ALA A 6 -4.39 -9.91 -5.10
N ARG A 7 -3.36 -10.34 -5.83
CA ARG A 7 -3.08 -9.81 -7.17
C ARG A 7 -4.22 -10.07 -8.15
N LYS A 8 -4.75 -11.29 -8.17
CA LYS A 8 -5.88 -11.66 -9.03
C LYS A 8 -7.13 -10.87 -8.63
N MET A 9 -7.39 -10.73 -7.33
CA MET A 9 -8.51 -9.94 -6.79
C MET A 9 -8.42 -8.47 -7.20
N LEU A 10 -7.26 -7.83 -7.05
CA LEU A 10 -7.04 -6.45 -7.45
C LEU A 10 -7.14 -6.25 -8.96
N LEU A 11 -6.67 -7.20 -9.76
CA LEU A 11 -6.81 -7.15 -11.22
C LEU A 11 -8.29 -7.23 -11.62
N VAL A 12 -9.01 -8.23 -11.13
CA VAL A 12 -10.44 -8.42 -11.46
C VAL A 12 -11.24 -7.22 -11.02
N ARG A 13 -11.00 -6.71 -9.80
CA ARG A 13 -11.62 -5.47 -9.31
C ARG A 13 -11.34 -4.29 -10.24
N ALA A 14 -10.10 -4.08 -10.65
CA ALA A 14 -9.75 -2.97 -11.53
C ALA A 14 -10.41 -3.07 -12.90
N VAL A 15 -10.53 -4.29 -13.46
CA VAL A 15 -11.20 -4.53 -14.73
C VAL A 15 -12.72 -4.35 -14.60
N GLU A 16 -13.37 -4.94 -13.60
CA GLU A 16 -14.82 -4.83 -13.42
C GLU A 16 -15.27 -3.40 -13.16
N ILE A 17 -14.47 -2.57 -12.48
CA ILE A 17 -14.81 -1.14 -12.30
C ILE A 17 -14.75 -0.36 -13.63
N GLU A 18 -13.83 -0.72 -14.53
CA GLU A 18 -13.62 -0.01 -15.80
C GLU A 18 -14.46 -0.57 -16.96
N ASP A 19 -14.86 -1.85 -16.87
CA ASP A 19 -15.64 -2.59 -17.87
C ASP A 19 -17.15 -2.50 -17.59
N ARG A 20 -17.66 -1.27 -17.56
CA ARG A 20 -19.09 -0.98 -17.31
C ARG A 20 -20.01 -1.68 -18.31
N GLU A 21 -19.58 -1.78 -19.57
CA GLU A 21 -20.35 -2.41 -20.65
C GLU A 21 -20.28 -3.95 -20.64
N GLY A 22 -19.45 -4.56 -19.79
CA GLY A 22 -19.32 -6.02 -19.72
C GLY A 22 -18.68 -6.66 -20.95
N THR A 23 -17.81 -5.92 -21.63
CA THR A 23 -17.12 -6.34 -22.86
C THR A 23 -15.97 -7.31 -22.58
N LEU A 24 -15.30 -7.17 -21.43
CA LEU A 24 -14.12 -7.97 -21.07
C LEU A 24 -14.49 -9.18 -20.23
N LEU A 25 -15.33 -8.94 -19.21
CA LEU A 25 -16.00 -9.95 -18.42
C LEU A 25 -17.49 -9.79 -18.64
N THR A 26 -18.09 -10.74 -19.37
CA THR A 26 -19.54 -10.71 -19.61
C THR A 26 -20.32 -10.94 -18.32
N ALA A 27 -21.59 -10.54 -18.28
CA ALA A 27 -22.47 -10.82 -17.13
C ALA A 27 -22.53 -12.33 -16.81
N GLU A 28 -22.51 -13.19 -17.84
CA GLU A 28 -22.47 -14.64 -17.66
C GLU A 28 -21.16 -15.09 -17.00
N ASP A 29 -20.00 -14.58 -17.42
CA ASP A 29 -18.71 -14.91 -16.80
C ASP A 29 -18.69 -14.52 -15.32
N ARG A 30 -19.24 -13.34 -14.99
CA ARG A 30 -19.32 -12.84 -13.61
C ARG A 30 -20.24 -13.71 -12.76
N ALA A 31 -21.40 -14.11 -13.29
CA ALA A 31 -22.31 -15.04 -12.63
C ALA A 31 -21.70 -16.43 -12.43
N GLN A 32 -20.97 -16.95 -13.43
CA GLN A 32 -20.21 -18.20 -13.32
C GLN A 32 -19.13 -18.10 -12.22
N ALA A 33 -18.41 -16.98 -12.14
CA ALA A 33 -17.41 -16.74 -11.10
C ALA A 33 -18.03 -16.74 -9.69
N VAL A 34 -19.21 -16.12 -9.53
CA VAL A 34 -19.97 -16.11 -8.27
C VAL A 34 -20.41 -17.53 -7.89
N ARG A 35 -20.98 -18.29 -8.84
CA ARG A 35 -21.40 -19.68 -8.61
C ARG A 35 -20.21 -20.56 -8.21
N HIS A 36 -19.10 -20.46 -8.93
CA HIS A 36 -17.87 -21.20 -8.64
C HIS A 36 -17.33 -20.88 -7.23
N ALA A 37 -17.36 -19.61 -6.84
CA ALA A 37 -16.97 -19.22 -5.49
C ALA A 37 -17.96 -19.72 -4.42
N GLY A 38 -19.26 -19.83 -4.73
CA GLY A 38 -20.29 -20.35 -3.84
C GLY A 38 -20.13 -21.82 -3.42
N GLU A 39 -19.34 -22.59 -4.17
CA GLU A 39 -18.94 -23.97 -3.80
C GLU A 39 -17.92 -24.01 -2.66
N TYR A 40 -17.31 -22.87 -2.33
CA TYR A 40 -16.35 -22.78 -1.23
C TYR A 40 -17.04 -22.98 0.13
N ARG A 41 -16.55 -23.96 0.90
CA ARG A 41 -17.04 -24.31 2.24
C ARG A 41 -16.01 -24.10 3.36
N GLY A 42 -14.94 -23.34 3.10
CA GLY A 42 -13.81 -23.21 4.02
C GLY A 42 -13.92 -22.03 5.00
N GLY A 43 -13.69 -22.31 6.29
CA GLY A 43 -13.60 -21.28 7.33
C GLY A 43 -14.96 -20.71 7.79
N SER A 44 -14.92 -19.66 8.61
CA SER A 44 -16.11 -18.94 9.09
C SER A 44 -15.84 -17.43 9.13
N GLY A 45 -16.91 -16.64 9.06
CA GLY A 45 -16.87 -15.17 9.12
C GLY A 45 -15.94 -14.56 8.06
N ALA A 46 -15.04 -13.67 8.49
CA ALA A 46 -14.11 -12.96 7.59
C ALA A 46 -13.22 -13.89 6.76
N ARG A 47 -12.80 -15.05 7.31
CA ARG A 47 -11.99 -16.02 6.54
C ARG A 47 -12.78 -16.71 5.44
N ALA A 48 -14.08 -16.94 5.67
CA ALA A 48 -14.96 -17.49 4.63
C ALA A 48 -15.15 -16.47 3.50
N ALA A 49 -15.38 -15.20 3.85
CA ALA A 49 -15.46 -14.09 2.89
C ALA A 49 -14.17 -13.93 2.06
N GLU A 50 -13.00 -13.91 2.72
CA GLU A 50 -11.71 -13.87 2.01
C GLU A 50 -11.51 -15.06 1.07
N GLY A 51 -11.83 -16.28 1.52
CA GLY A 51 -11.70 -17.48 0.69
C GLY A 51 -12.64 -17.48 -0.51
N TRP A 52 -13.89 -17.02 -0.32
CA TRP A 52 -14.86 -16.85 -1.40
C TRP A 52 -14.37 -15.82 -2.43
N LEU A 53 -13.91 -14.65 -1.98
CA LEU A 53 -13.37 -13.61 -2.86
C LEU A 53 -12.15 -14.10 -3.65
N ALA A 54 -11.25 -14.85 -3.02
CA ALA A 54 -10.07 -15.41 -3.67
C ALA A 54 -10.46 -16.39 -4.78
N ARG A 55 -11.44 -17.28 -4.53
CA ARG A 55 -11.95 -18.24 -5.53
C ARG A 55 -12.66 -17.54 -6.70
N ARG A 56 -13.50 -16.54 -6.43
CA ARG A 56 -14.16 -15.75 -7.47
C ARG A 56 -13.13 -15.07 -8.36
N ALA A 57 -12.15 -14.40 -7.73
CA ALA A 57 -11.10 -13.70 -8.43
C ALA A 57 -10.21 -14.64 -9.26
N ASP A 58 -9.93 -15.85 -8.75
CA ASP A 58 -9.17 -16.86 -9.48
C ASP A 58 -9.87 -17.29 -10.77
N PHE A 59 -11.16 -17.61 -10.69
CA PHE A 59 -11.97 -17.97 -11.85
C PHE A 59 -12.06 -16.82 -12.87
N ALA A 60 -12.41 -15.62 -12.41
CA ALA A 60 -12.55 -14.45 -13.28
C ALA A 60 -11.22 -14.05 -13.94
N ALA A 61 -10.10 -14.10 -13.20
CA ALA A 61 -8.76 -13.87 -13.75
C ALA A 61 -8.38 -14.92 -14.79
N GLY A 62 -8.77 -16.19 -14.59
CA GLY A 62 -8.59 -17.25 -15.58
C GLY A 62 -9.35 -16.98 -16.87
N ARG A 63 -10.64 -16.59 -16.78
CA ARG A 63 -11.46 -16.22 -17.95
C ARG A 63 -10.86 -15.03 -18.71
N LEU A 64 -10.41 -14.01 -17.97
CA LEU A 64 -9.72 -12.85 -18.53
C LEU A 64 -8.42 -13.24 -19.25
N ALA A 65 -7.60 -14.10 -18.66
CA ALA A 65 -6.35 -14.59 -19.24
C ALA A 65 -6.56 -15.34 -20.56
N THR A 66 -7.60 -16.18 -20.64
CA THR A 66 -7.94 -16.94 -21.86
C THR A 66 -8.27 -16.01 -23.04
N ARG A 67 -8.96 -14.89 -22.80
CA ARG A 67 -9.32 -13.92 -23.85
C ARG A 67 -8.21 -12.92 -24.14
N HIS A 68 -7.38 -12.59 -23.14
CA HIS A 68 -6.31 -11.61 -23.24
C HIS A 68 -4.99 -12.17 -22.71
N PRO A 69 -4.16 -12.81 -23.55
CA PRO A 69 -2.90 -13.44 -23.12
C PRO A 69 -1.89 -12.49 -22.47
N GLY A 70 -2.04 -11.16 -22.69
CA GLY A 70 -1.25 -10.15 -21.98
C GLY A 70 -1.49 -10.12 -20.46
N ILE A 71 -2.65 -10.59 -20.00
CA ILE A 71 -3.02 -10.62 -18.58
C ILE A 71 -2.18 -11.64 -17.80
N GLU A 72 -1.86 -12.80 -18.40
CA GLU A 72 -0.96 -13.76 -17.74
C GLU A 72 0.42 -13.17 -17.49
N ARG A 73 0.97 -12.46 -18.48
CA ARG A 73 2.25 -11.73 -18.33
C ARG A 73 2.15 -10.64 -17.26
N LEU A 74 1.02 -9.93 -17.19
CA LEU A 74 0.77 -8.92 -16.17
C LEU A 74 0.69 -9.51 -14.77
N LEU A 75 0.05 -10.68 -14.61
CA LEU A 75 -0.03 -11.41 -13.33
C LEU A 75 1.32 -12.04 -12.94
N ALA A 76 2.11 -12.48 -13.92
CA ALA A 76 3.43 -13.08 -13.70
C ALA A 76 4.52 -12.07 -13.32
N GLY A 77 4.36 -10.79 -13.69
CA GLY A 77 5.32 -9.73 -13.35
C GLY A 77 5.56 -9.65 -11.83
N ARG A 78 6.65 -9.05 -11.34
CA ARG A 78 6.87 -8.89 -9.89
C ARG A 78 7.36 -7.49 -9.59
N SER A 79 6.92 -6.92 -8.47
CA SER A 79 7.42 -5.62 -8.00
C SER A 79 8.90 -5.69 -7.59
N PHE A 80 9.37 -6.86 -7.14
CA PHE A 80 10.78 -7.11 -6.79
C PHE A 80 11.40 -8.19 -7.69
N PRO A 81 12.48 -7.89 -8.44
CA PRO A 81 13.18 -8.88 -9.26
C PRO A 81 13.90 -9.92 -8.39
N ARG A 82 13.53 -11.21 -8.51
CA ARG A 82 14.13 -12.29 -7.68
C ARG A 82 15.64 -12.42 -7.82
N TRP A 83 16.17 -12.18 -9.02
CA TRP A 83 17.61 -12.26 -9.28
C TRP A 83 18.39 -11.27 -8.41
N LEU A 84 17.82 -10.08 -8.13
CA LEU A 84 18.48 -9.06 -7.33
C LEU A 84 18.71 -9.54 -5.89
N GLY A 85 17.78 -10.34 -5.35
CA GLY A 85 17.89 -10.95 -4.03
C GLY A 85 19.02 -11.97 -3.87
N ILE A 86 19.63 -12.42 -4.96
CA ILE A 86 20.72 -13.42 -4.99
C ILE A 86 22.01 -12.79 -5.51
N VAL A 87 21.95 -12.15 -6.67
CA VAL A 87 23.12 -11.60 -7.36
C VAL A 87 23.78 -10.51 -6.51
N LEU A 88 23.01 -9.59 -5.94
CA LEU A 88 23.59 -8.49 -5.17
C LEU A 88 24.35 -8.98 -3.92
N PRO A 89 23.80 -9.88 -3.07
CA PRO A 89 24.57 -10.44 -1.96
C PRO A 89 25.80 -11.26 -2.39
N VAL A 90 25.71 -12.04 -3.47
CA VAL A 90 26.85 -12.82 -3.98
C VAL A 90 27.97 -11.90 -4.47
N LEU A 91 27.62 -10.84 -5.22
CA LEU A 91 28.60 -9.84 -5.64
C LEU A 91 29.21 -9.12 -4.43
N ALA A 92 28.43 -8.83 -3.39
CA ALA A 92 28.94 -8.22 -2.18
C ALA A 92 29.93 -9.13 -1.44
N LEU A 93 29.67 -10.44 -1.37
CA LEU A 93 30.61 -11.44 -0.82
C LEU A 93 31.94 -11.43 -1.58
N ALA A 94 31.87 -11.52 -2.92
CA ALA A 94 33.05 -11.52 -3.79
C ALA A 94 33.84 -10.22 -3.67
N ALA A 95 33.15 -9.07 -3.64
CA ALA A 95 33.76 -7.77 -3.44
C ALA A 95 34.45 -7.65 -2.07
N GLY A 96 33.83 -8.17 -1.00
CA GLY A 96 34.44 -8.20 0.33
C GLY A 96 35.70 -9.05 0.37
N PHE A 97 35.69 -10.21 -0.29
CA PHE A 97 36.87 -11.07 -0.41
C PHE A 97 37.99 -10.40 -1.21
N ALA A 98 37.66 -9.79 -2.35
CA ALA A 98 38.62 -9.11 -3.22
C ALA A 98 39.17 -7.81 -2.62
N ALA A 99 38.46 -7.18 -1.67
CA ALA A 99 38.92 -5.96 -1.00
C ALA A 99 40.28 -6.12 -0.30
N ASN A 100 40.66 -7.36 0.04
CA ASN A 100 41.94 -7.66 0.66
C ASN A 100 43.13 -7.67 -0.34
N GLU A 101 42.90 -7.56 -1.66
CA GLU A 101 43.97 -7.52 -2.69
C GLU A 101 44.71 -6.18 -2.76
N PHE A 102 44.17 -5.10 -2.18
CA PHE A 102 44.69 -3.75 -2.39
C PHE A 102 45.86 -3.35 -1.46
N GLY A 103 46.41 -4.27 -0.67
CA GLY A 103 47.52 -4.01 0.27
C GLY A 103 48.72 -4.91 0.01
N ASN A 104 49.74 -4.41 -0.69
CA ASN A 104 50.95 -5.17 -1.04
C ASN A 104 52.02 -5.19 0.08
N SER A 105 51.66 -4.82 1.30
CA SER A 105 52.55 -4.80 2.46
C SER A 105 52.16 -5.91 3.42
N ARG A 106 53.13 -6.72 3.88
CA ARG A 106 52.96 -7.71 4.97
C ARG A 106 52.73 -7.04 6.35
N ARG A 107 52.10 -5.87 6.35
CA ARG A 107 51.85 -5.01 7.50
C ARG A 107 50.35 -4.88 7.72
N LEU A 108 49.91 -5.12 8.95
CA LEU A 108 48.55 -4.85 9.40
C LEU A 108 48.55 -3.56 10.22
N ASP A 109 48.09 -2.46 9.62
CA ASP A 109 47.92 -1.22 10.37
C ASP A 109 46.81 -1.39 11.42
N LEU A 110 47.15 -1.19 12.70
CA LEU A 110 46.20 -1.26 13.80
C LEU A 110 45.11 -0.20 13.66
N LEU A 111 45.39 0.93 13.00
CA LEU A 111 44.38 1.96 12.73
C LEU A 111 43.55 1.66 11.47
N ALA A 112 43.75 0.50 10.81
CA ALA A 112 43.08 0.03 9.60
C ALA A 112 41.89 0.90 9.16
N VAL A 113 42.18 2.01 8.48
CA VAL A 113 41.18 3.04 8.16
C VAL A 113 39.97 2.45 7.41
N PRO A 114 40.14 1.51 6.46
CA PRO A 114 39.01 0.86 5.81
C PRO A 114 38.10 0.06 6.76
N LEU A 115 38.66 -0.64 7.77
CA LEU A 115 37.89 -1.41 8.74
C LEU A 115 37.16 -0.48 9.72
N LEU A 116 37.83 0.55 10.23
CA LEU A 116 37.21 1.58 11.07
C LEU A 116 36.07 2.27 10.33
N GLY A 117 36.29 2.67 9.07
CA GLY A 117 35.26 3.28 8.23
C GLY A 117 34.06 2.35 8.01
N THR A 118 34.31 1.06 7.78
CA THR A 118 33.25 0.05 7.64
C THR A 118 32.41 -0.07 8.91
N ILE A 119 33.04 -0.14 10.08
CA ILE A 119 32.34 -0.23 11.36
C ILE A 119 31.55 1.07 11.63
N ALA A 120 32.19 2.23 11.49
CA ALA A 120 31.56 3.53 11.72
C ALA A 120 30.33 3.74 10.82
N TRP A 121 30.44 3.41 9.53
CA TRP A 121 29.32 3.45 8.60
C TRP A 121 28.17 2.54 9.02
N ASN A 122 28.48 1.33 9.50
CA ASN A 122 27.46 0.41 10.00
C ASN A 122 26.73 0.96 11.22
N LEU A 123 27.46 1.53 12.18
CA LEU A 123 26.89 2.18 13.35
C LEU A 123 25.98 3.36 12.94
N ALA A 124 26.40 4.19 11.98
CA ALA A 124 25.60 5.28 11.45
C ALA A 124 24.29 4.78 10.81
N VAL A 125 24.36 3.69 10.02
CA VAL A 125 23.16 3.08 9.44
C VAL A 125 22.24 2.50 10.51
N TYR A 126 22.76 1.86 11.56
CA TYR A 126 21.93 1.37 12.65
C TYR A 126 21.21 2.51 13.37
N LEU A 127 21.94 3.59 13.67
CA LEU A 127 21.36 4.80 14.27
C LEU A 127 20.27 5.39 13.36
N TRP A 128 20.53 5.48 12.05
CA TRP A 128 19.53 5.94 11.07
C TRP A 128 18.27 5.05 11.10
N THR A 129 18.44 3.72 11.07
CA THR A 129 17.29 2.79 11.10
C THR A 129 16.52 2.89 12.41
N LEU A 130 17.20 3.10 13.54
CA LEU A 130 16.59 3.28 14.85
C LEU A 130 15.79 4.59 14.91
N ILE A 131 16.37 5.70 14.46
CA ILE A 131 15.68 7.00 14.40
C ILE A 131 14.46 6.92 13.48
N GLY A 132 14.58 6.29 12.32
CA GLY A 132 13.46 6.08 11.39
C GLY A 132 12.32 5.27 12.02
N ALA A 133 12.66 4.20 12.76
CA ALA A 133 11.69 3.39 13.50
C ALA A 133 10.99 4.19 14.61
N LEU A 134 11.74 4.96 15.41
CA LEU A 134 11.20 5.81 16.48
C LEU A 134 10.29 6.92 15.94
N ARG A 135 10.64 7.50 14.79
CA ARG A 135 9.83 8.51 14.09
C ARG A 135 8.69 7.94 13.27
N ARG A 136 8.50 6.60 13.27
CA ARG A 136 7.51 5.89 12.44
C ARG A 136 7.58 6.27 10.96
N GLN A 137 8.78 6.59 10.47
CA GLN A 137 8.95 7.00 9.10
C GLN A 137 8.88 5.78 8.18
N PRO A 138 8.10 5.85 7.08
CA PRO A 138 8.10 4.78 6.10
C PRO A 138 9.49 4.67 5.47
N ALA A 139 9.94 3.45 5.21
CA ALA A 139 11.21 3.22 4.51
C ALA A 139 11.21 3.94 3.14
N MET A 140 12.34 4.51 2.72
CA MET A 140 12.48 5.23 1.45
C MET A 140 11.87 4.48 0.24
N PRO A 141 12.09 3.16 0.04
CA PRO A 141 11.47 2.44 -1.07
C PRO A 141 9.94 2.46 -1.05
N HIS A 142 9.32 2.40 0.14
CA HIS A 142 7.86 2.49 0.27
C HIS A 142 7.34 3.85 -0.21
N PHE A 143 7.99 4.94 0.20
CA PHE A 143 7.59 6.29 -0.20
C PHE A 143 7.71 6.51 -1.72
N VAL A 144 8.82 6.07 -2.32
CA VAL A 144 9.05 6.17 -3.77
C VAL A 144 7.99 5.39 -4.54
N LEU A 145 7.73 4.14 -4.14
CA LEU A 145 6.71 3.31 -4.80
C LEU A 145 5.31 3.90 -4.67
N ARG A 146 4.96 4.48 -3.52
CA ARG A 146 3.66 5.16 -3.34
C ARG A 146 3.52 6.40 -4.22
N ARG A 147 4.59 7.19 -4.38
CA ARG A 147 4.59 8.32 -5.31
C ARG A 147 4.47 7.88 -6.77
N LEU A 148 5.21 6.84 -7.16
CA LEU A 148 5.11 6.27 -8.50
C LEU A 148 3.70 5.73 -8.78
N ALA A 149 3.07 5.09 -7.80
CA ALA A 149 1.67 4.67 -7.91
C ALA A 149 0.74 5.88 -8.15
N GLY A 150 0.89 6.96 -7.37
CA GLY A 150 0.09 8.18 -7.52
C GLY A 150 0.28 8.91 -8.85
N ALA A 151 1.38 8.66 -9.57
CA ALA A 151 1.63 9.21 -10.90
C ALA A 151 0.97 8.42 -12.03
N ILE A 152 0.41 7.24 -11.74
CA ILE A 152 -0.31 6.44 -12.74
C ILE A 152 -1.74 6.95 -12.82
N ASP A 153 -2.02 7.68 -13.89
CA ASP A 153 -3.38 8.05 -14.28
C ASP A 153 -3.96 6.98 -15.23
N PRO A 154 -5.08 6.32 -14.89
CA PRO A 154 -5.78 5.43 -15.80
C PRO A 154 -6.26 6.12 -17.08
N GLY A 155 -6.54 7.43 -17.03
CA GLY A 155 -6.77 8.28 -18.20
C GLY A 155 -7.78 7.75 -19.24
N GLU A 156 -7.58 8.20 -20.47
CA GLU A 156 -8.33 7.77 -21.65
C GLU A 156 -7.73 6.51 -22.28
N GLY A 157 -8.56 5.72 -22.97
CA GLY A 157 -8.15 4.48 -23.63
C GLY A 157 -9.27 3.44 -23.63
N SER A 158 -9.00 2.24 -24.14
CA SER A 158 -9.94 1.11 -24.04
C SER A 158 -10.17 0.67 -22.59
N ALA A 159 -11.28 0.00 -22.30
CA ALA A 159 -11.60 -0.53 -20.97
C ALA A 159 -10.46 -1.41 -20.40
N VAL A 160 -9.78 -2.18 -21.25
CA VAL A 160 -8.62 -3.01 -20.85
C VAL A 160 -7.47 -2.14 -20.38
N GLN A 161 -7.14 -1.08 -21.12
CA GLN A 161 -6.02 -0.20 -20.80
C GLN A 161 -6.26 0.53 -19.48
N ARG A 162 -7.46 1.08 -19.27
CA ARG A 162 -7.83 1.72 -18.00
C ARG A 162 -7.81 0.73 -16.84
N GLY A 163 -8.35 -0.48 -17.04
CA GLY A 163 -8.32 -1.56 -16.05
C GLY A 163 -6.90 -1.97 -15.67
N VAL A 164 -6.00 -2.11 -16.64
CA VAL A 164 -4.58 -2.43 -16.39
C VAL A 164 -3.87 -1.28 -15.67
N ALA A 165 -4.12 -0.03 -16.04
CA ALA A 165 -3.51 1.13 -15.38
C ALA A 165 -3.98 1.26 -13.92
N ARG A 166 -5.30 1.13 -13.67
CA ARG A 166 -5.89 1.07 -12.33
C ARG A 166 -5.30 -0.08 -11.52
N PHE A 167 -5.19 -1.28 -12.10
CA PHE A 167 -4.53 -2.42 -11.45
C PHE A 167 -3.08 -2.11 -11.06
N ARG A 168 -2.28 -1.51 -11.97
CA ARG A 168 -0.87 -1.19 -11.69
C ARG A 168 -0.74 -0.19 -10.54
N ARG A 169 -1.57 0.85 -10.53
CA ARG A 169 -1.63 1.82 -9.42
C ARG A 169 -1.94 1.14 -8.10
N ASP A 170 -3.05 0.40 -8.07
CA ASP A 170 -3.54 -0.24 -6.84
C ASP A 170 -2.54 -1.31 -6.35
N TRP A 171 -1.95 -2.09 -7.26
CA TRP A 171 -0.91 -3.08 -6.95
C TRP A 171 0.38 -2.46 -6.43
N LEU A 172 0.87 -1.38 -7.04
CA LEU A 172 2.08 -0.70 -6.58
C LEU A 172 1.89 -0.10 -5.19
N ALA A 173 0.73 0.52 -4.94
CA ALA A 173 0.39 1.05 -3.63
C ALA A 173 0.31 -0.06 -2.57
N ALA A 174 -0.41 -1.16 -2.85
CA ALA A 174 -0.58 -2.26 -1.90
C ALA A 174 0.70 -3.07 -1.67
N SER A 175 1.54 -3.25 -2.70
CA SER A 175 2.80 -4.02 -2.62
C SER A 175 4.00 -3.20 -2.14
N ALA A 176 3.86 -1.87 -1.95
CA ALA A 176 4.95 -0.99 -1.54
C ALA A 176 5.60 -1.41 -0.20
N PRO A 177 4.85 -1.76 0.87
CA PRO A 177 5.45 -2.21 2.12
C PRO A 177 6.23 -3.52 1.93
N LEU A 178 5.68 -4.46 1.15
CA LEU A 178 6.31 -5.77 0.91
C LEU A 178 7.63 -5.60 0.17
N THR A 179 7.58 -4.81 -0.88
CA THR A 179 8.74 -4.50 -1.72
C THR A 179 9.82 -3.81 -0.89
N ALA A 180 9.47 -2.89 0.01
CA ALA A 180 10.42 -2.25 0.91
C ALA A 180 11.16 -3.25 1.82
N HIS A 181 10.45 -4.23 2.39
CA HIS A 181 11.10 -5.30 3.17
C HIS A 181 12.03 -6.17 2.33
N LEU A 182 11.68 -6.47 1.07
CA LEU A 182 12.54 -7.26 0.17
C LEU A 182 13.84 -6.51 -0.18
N TYR A 183 13.77 -5.21 -0.44
CA TYR A 183 14.96 -4.38 -0.65
C TYR A 183 15.81 -4.30 0.62
N ALA A 184 15.21 -4.00 1.77
CA ALA A 184 15.92 -3.91 3.04
C ALA A 184 16.64 -5.23 3.37
N ARG A 185 15.92 -6.37 3.27
CA ARG A 185 16.50 -7.71 3.44
C ARG A 185 17.75 -7.89 2.59
N THR A 186 17.66 -7.55 1.30
CA THR A 186 18.73 -7.76 0.32
C THR A 186 19.95 -6.89 0.62
N LEU A 187 19.74 -5.63 0.98
CA LEU A 187 20.83 -4.71 1.36
C LEU A 187 21.53 -5.16 2.65
N HIS A 188 20.76 -5.56 3.67
CA HIS A 188 21.33 -6.10 4.91
C HIS A 188 22.10 -7.40 4.67
N LEU A 189 21.55 -8.31 3.85
CA LEU A 189 22.25 -9.55 3.49
C LEU A 189 23.54 -9.26 2.73
N GLY A 190 23.50 -8.35 1.75
CA GLY A 190 24.70 -7.94 1.01
C GLY A 190 25.78 -7.35 1.93
N ALA A 191 25.42 -6.47 2.86
CA ALA A 191 26.37 -5.92 3.83
C ALA A 191 26.96 -7.01 4.76
N ALA A 192 26.14 -7.96 5.21
CA ALA A 192 26.62 -9.08 6.01
C ALA A 192 27.60 -9.95 5.21
N LEU A 193 27.25 -10.33 3.98
CA LEU A 193 28.10 -11.16 3.13
C LEU A 193 29.38 -10.45 2.72
N PHE A 194 29.35 -9.13 2.49
CA PHE A 194 30.57 -8.35 2.30
C PHE A 194 31.50 -8.45 3.51
N ALA A 195 30.99 -8.28 4.73
CA ALA A 195 31.79 -8.42 5.95
C ALA A 195 32.34 -9.84 6.13
N LEU A 196 31.55 -10.88 5.81
CA LEU A 196 32.02 -12.27 5.82
C LEU A 196 33.11 -12.53 4.77
N GLY A 197 32.95 -11.97 3.56
CA GLY A 197 33.94 -12.05 2.50
C GLY A 197 35.26 -11.40 2.91
N LEU A 198 35.19 -10.21 3.51
CA LEU A 198 36.35 -9.49 4.03
C LEU A 198 37.05 -10.28 5.14
N ALA A 199 36.30 -10.78 6.13
CA ALA A 199 36.83 -11.62 7.20
C ALA A 199 37.50 -12.91 6.67
N GLY A 200 36.83 -13.60 5.73
CA GLY A 200 37.37 -14.80 5.10
C GLY A 200 38.62 -14.52 4.27
N GLY A 201 38.65 -13.40 3.53
CA GLY A 201 39.81 -12.96 2.77
C GLY A 201 41.02 -12.62 3.64
N ILE A 202 40.80 -12.02 4.81
CA ILE A 202 41.86 -11.73 5.80
C ILE A 202 42.46 -13.05 6.33
N TYR A 203 41.62 -13.98 6.80
CA TYR A 203 42.10 -15.25 7.35
C TYR A 203 42.81 -16.10 6.30
N LEU A 204 42.27 -16.20 5.07
CA LEU A 204 42.89 -17.02 4.03
C LEU A 204 44.31 -16.55 3.70
N ARG A 205 44.55 -15.22 3.66
CA ARG A 205 45.91 -14.70 3.47
C ARG A 205 46.80 -14.96 4.68
N ALA A 206 46.26 -14.78 5.88
CA ALA A 206 47.01 -14.98 7.13
C ALA A 206 47.49 -16.44 7.33
N LEU A 207 46.92 -17.42 6.61
CA LEU A 207 47.40 -18.81 6.60
C LEU A 207 48.73 -18.97 5.84
N VAL A 208 49.00 -18.13 4.84
CA VAL A 208 50.15 -18.28 3.93
C VAL A 208 51.18 -17.16 4.13
N ILE A 209 50.76 -16.01 4.69
CA ILE A 209 51.59 -14.82 4.84
C ILE A 209 51.67 -14.42 6.32
N GLU A 210 52.89 -14.27 6.84
CA GLU A 210 53.12 -13.66 8.16
C GLU A 210 52.88 -12.15 8.07
N TYR A 211 51.81 -11.69 8.73
CA TYR A 211 51.55 -10.26 8.91
C TYR A 211 52.16 -9.76 10.22
N ARG A 212 52.69 -8.54 10.19
CA ARG A 212 53.10 -7.81 11.39
C ARG A 212 52.18 -6.64 11.67
N ALA A 213 51.68 -6.58 12.91
CA ALA A 213 50.76 -5.56 13.36
C ALA A 213 51.51 -4.40 14.01
N GLY A 214 51.20 -3.18 13.62
CA GLY A 214 51.77 -1.95 14.16
C GLY A 214 50.91 -0.77 13.76
N TRP A 215 51.30 0.45 14.12
CA TRP A 215 50.53 1.63 13.74
C TRP A 215 51.42 2.79 13.35
N GLU A 216 50.87 3.69 12.54
CA GLU A 216 51.50 4.96 12.22
C GLU A 216 50.43 6.05 12.14
N SER A 217 50.76 7.22 12.67
CA SER A 217 49.90 8.40 12.57
C SER A 217 50.75 9.66 12.71
N THR A 218 50.43 10.67 11.91
CA THR A 218 51.00 12.03 12.03
C THR A 218 50.33 12.80 13.18
N PHE A 219 49.07 12.49 13.49
CA PHE A 219 48.23 13.30 14.39
C PHE A 219 47.97 12.63 15.75
N LEU A 220 47.97 11.30 15.81
CA LEU A 220 47.59 10.57 17.01
C LEU A 220 48.83 10.11 17.80
N GLY A 221 48.77 10.29 19.12
CA GLY A 221 49.72 9.70 20.06
C GLY A 221 49.31 8.29 20.51
N PRO A 222 50.20 7.55 21.18
CA PRO A 222 49.95 6.18 21.67
C PRO A 222 48.70 6.06 22.55
N GLU A 223 48.42 7.06 23.39
CA GLU A 223 47.27 7.11 24.29
C GLU A 223 45.95 7.14 23.48
N ALA A 224 45.91 7.98 22.45
CA ALA A 224 44.74 8.11 21.58
C ALA A 224 44.52 6.84 20.75
N VAL A 225 45.60 6.24 20.23
CA VAL A 225 45.52 4.96 19.50
C VAL A 225 45.02 3.85 20.41
N HIS A 226 45.58 3.72 21.62
CA HIS A 226 45.10 2.76 22.60
C HIS A 226 43.62 2.98 22.94
N ALA A 227 43.18 4.22 23.16
CA ALA A 227 41.77 4.51 23.43
C ALA A 227 40.83 4.10 22.28
N ILE A 228 41.21 4.37 21.03
CA ILE A 228 40.44 3.94 19.84
C ILE A 228 40.37 2.42 19.77
N LEU A 229 41.51 1.74 19.93
CA LEU A 229 41.56 0.27 19.91
C LEU A 229 40.75 -0.35 21.05
N ALA A 230 40.84 0.20 22.25
CA ALA A 230 40.04 -0.24 23.39
C ALA A 230 38.54 -0.06 23.16
N ALA A 231 38.11 1.06 22.57
CA ALA A 231 36.71 1.30 22.27
C ALA A 231 36.15 0.35 21.20
N VAL A 232 36.92 0.09 20.13
CA VAL A 232 36.47 -0.69 18.96
C VAL A 232 36.68 -2.20 19.15
N LEU A 233 37.82 -2.60 19.70
CA LEU A 233 38.21 -4.00 19.88
C LEU A 233 37.94 -4.53 21.28
N GLY A 234 37.66 -3.67 22.26
CA GLY A 234 37.39 -4.07 23.66
C GLY A 234 36.31 -5.15 23.79
N PRO A 235 35.15 -5.04 23.12
CA PRO A 235 34.15 -6.10 23.14
C PRO A 235 34.68 -7.44 22.60
N ALA A 236 35.46 -7.42 21.51
CA ALA A 236 36.07 -8.63 20.96
C ALA A 236 37.16 -9.19 21.90
N SER A 237 37.91 -8.33 22.57
CA SER A 237 38.92 -8.69 23.56
C SER A 237 38.30 -9.44 24.74
N LEU A 238 37.19 -8.93 25.28
CA LEU A 238 36.41 -9.61 26.32
C LEU A 238 35.86 -10.96 25.87
N LEU A 239 35.37 -11.06 24.63
CA LEU A 239 34.78 -12.29 24.09
C LEU A 239 35.82 -13.37 23.77
N THR A 240 37.01 -12.98 23.31
CA THR A 240 38.05 -13.90 22.84
C THR A 240 39.12 -14.20 23.88
N GLY A 241 39.20 -13.39 24.94
CA GLY A 241 40.27 -13.45 25.93
C GLY A 241 41.61 -12.87 25.44
N VAL A 242 41.67 -12.36 24.20
CA VAL A 242 42.88 -11.72 23.66
C VAL A 242 42.98 -10.31 24.22
N ALA A 243 43.94 -10.07 25.12
CA ALA A 243 44.11 -8.76 25.75
C ALA A 243 44.58 -7.68 24.77
N ILE A 244 44.07 -6.45 24.96
CA ILE A 244 44.61 -5.25 24.32
C ILE A 244 45.82 -4.78 25.16
N PRO A 245 47.03 -4.69 24.59
CA PRO A 245 48.22 -4.32 25.34
C PRO A 245 48.12 -2.92 25.97
N PRO A 246 48.80 -2.67 27.10
CA PRO A 246 48.83 -1.34 27.71
C PRO A 246 49.51 -0.31 26.80
N VAL A 247 49.29 0.98 27.09
CA VAL A 247 49.74 2.11 26.27
C VAL A 247 51.24 2.05 25.94
N ALA A 248 52.09 1.63 26.89
CA ALA A 248 53.53 1.51 26.67
C ALA A 248 53.89 0.47 25.58
N GLU A 249 53.18 -0.66 25.56
CA GLU A 249 53.35 -1.68 24.53
C GLU A 249 52.79 -1.22 23.19
N ILE A 250 51.65 -0.52 23.18
CA ILE A 250 51.13 0.12 21.96
C ILE A 250 52.14 1.14 21.40
N ALA A 251 52.77 1.96 22.26
CA ALA A 251 53.79 2.91 21.83
C ALA A 251 54.98 2.23 21.15
N ALA A 252 55.42 1.07 21.67
CA ALA A 252 56.50 0.27 21.08
C ALA A 252 56.13 -0.38 19.74
N MET A 253 54.84 -0.52 19.42
CA MET A 253 54.36 -1.06 18.14
C MET A 253 54.30 -0.01 17.02
N ARG A 254 54.67 1.25 17.29
CA ARG A 254 54.65 2.32 16.28
C ARG A 254 55.70 2.06 15.21
N TRP A 255 55.31 2.10 13.94
CA TRP A 255 56.30 2.11 12.86
C TRP A 255 56.98 3.47 12.81
N LEU A 256 58.28 3.47 13.07
CA LEU A 256 59.15 4.61 12.85
C LEU A 256 59.64 4.48 11.40
N GLY A 257 59.37 5.49 10.57
CA GLY A 257 59.63 5.44 9.12
C GLY A 257 61.09 5.14 8.73
N PRO A 258 61.39 5.01 7.42
CA PRO A 258 62.72 4.60 6.91
C PRO A 258 63.91 5.47 7.38
N LEU A 259 63.64 6.65 7.94
CA LEU A 259 64.64 7.59 8.49
C LEU A 259 65.31 7.12 9.79
N THR A 260 64.77 6.13 10.49
CA THR A 260 65.30 5.68 11.80
C THR A 260 66.15 4.40 11.73
N GLY A 261 66.32 3.80 10.55
CA GLY A 261 67.16 2.60 10.36
C GLY A 261 66.70 1.34 11.10
N ALA A 262 65.61 1.39 11.86
CA ALA A 262 65.11 0.24 12.61
C ALA A 262 64.24 -0.65 11.72
N ALA A 263 64.79 -1.79 11.29
CA ALA A 263 64.03 -2.90 10.70
C ALA A 263 63.08 -3.61 11.71
N GLY A 264 62.89 -3.04 12.91
CA GLY A 264 62.11 -3.60 14.00
C GLY A 264 60.95 -2.69 14.36
N GLY A 265 59.76 -3.01 13.85
CA GLY A 265 58.51 -2.36 14.23
C GLY A 265 57.34 -3.26 13.90
N GLY A 266 56.53 -3.54 14.91
CA GLY A 266 55.34 -4.39 14.82
C GLY A 266 55.51 -5.79 15.38
N VAL A 267 54.41 -6.33 15.91
CA VAL A 267 54.31 -7.63 16.58
C VAL A 267 53.59 -8.64 15.70
N ASN A 268 53.58 -9.91 16.10
CA ASN A 268 52.77 -10.93 15.43
C ASN A 268 51.32 -10.44 15.30
N ALA A 269 50.78 -10.44 14.07
CA ALA A 269 49.46 -9.88 13.81
C ALA A 269 48.29 -10.83 14.12
N ALA A 270 48.53 -12.11 14.39
CA ALA A 270 47.44 -13.08 14.56
C ALA A 270 46.44 -12.70 15.67
N PRO A 271 46.87 -12.25 16.88
CA PRO A 271 45.94 -11.79 17.90
C PRO A 271 45.10 -10.58 17.44
N TRP A 272 45.71 -9.66 16.70
CA TRP A 272 45.04 -8.47 16.17
C TRP A 272 44.06 -8.77 15.04
N ILE A 273 44.43 -9.68 14.13
CA ILE A 273 43.53 -10.19 13.08
C ILE A 273 42.30 -10.81 13.73
N HIS A 274 42.50 -11.60 14.78
CA HIS A 274 41.39 -12.23 15.50
C HIS A 274 40.45 -11.18 16.11
N LEU A 275 40.99 -10.19 16.81
CA LEU A 275 40.20 -9.09 17.37
C LEU A 275 39.42 -8.31 16.29
N TRP A 276 40.09 -7.93 15.19
CA TRP A 276 39.46 -7.21 14.09
C TRP A 276 38.35 -8.01 13.41
N VAL A 277 38.57 -9.29 13.17
CA VAL A 277 37.56 -10.15 12.55
C VAL A 277 36.38 -10.35 13.50
N VAL A 278 36.61 -10.64 14.79
CA VAL A 278 35.53 -10.80 15.76
C VAL A 278 34.73 -9.51 15.92
N THR A 279 35.38 -8.35 15.97
CA THR A 279 34.68 -7.05 15.96
C THR A 279 33.87 -6.85 14.68
N LEU A 280 34.44 -7.14 13.49
CA LEU A 280 33.73 -7.01 12.23
C LEU A 280 32.50 -7.94 12.17
N LEU A 281 32.65 -9.19 12.62
CA LEU A 281 31.55 -10.14 12.67
C LEU A 281 30.47 -9.71 13.68
N GLY A 282 30.87 -9.30 14.88
CA GLY A 282 29.95 -8.90 15.95
C GLY A 282 29.26 -7.57 15.71
N ALA A 283 29.96 -6.56 15.18
CA ALA A 283 29.42 -5.23 14.93
C ALA A 283 28.72 -5.11 13.57
N VAL A 284 29.10 -5.93 12.57
CA VAL A 284 28.56 -5.85 11.21
C VAL A 284 27.80 -7.10 10.82
N ALA A 285 28.48 -8.24 10.68
CA ALA A 285 27.85 -9.42 10.06
C ALA A 285 26.62 -9.92 10.85
N VAL A 286 26.76 -10.11 12.17
CA VAL A 286 25.70 -10.65 13.02
C VAL A 286 24.47 -9.72 13.07
N PRO A 287 24.57 -8.42 13.42
CA PRO A 287 23.41 -7.52 13.41
C PRO A 287 22.75 -7.42 12.03
N ARG A 288 23.53 -7.40 10.95
CA ARG A 288 23.00 -7.37 9.57
C ARG A 288 22.25 -8.64 9.21
N LEU A 289 22.73 -9.81 9.61
CA LEU A 289 22.02 -11.08 9.42
C LEU A 289 20.71 -11.13 10.20
N LEU A 290 20.70 -10.62 11.44
CA LEU A 290 19.48 -10.51 12.25
C LEU A 290 18.45 -9.59 11.58
N LEU A 291 18.87 -8.39 11.14
CA LEU A 291 18.01 -7.46 10.42
C LEU A 291 17.50 -8.06 9.09
N SER A 292 18.38 -8.70 8.32
CA SER A 292 17.98 -9.37 7.07
C SER A 292 16.93 -10.46 7.32
N THR A 293 17.12 -11.27 8.36
CA THR A 293 16.18 -12.31 8.77
C THR A 293 14.85 -11.72 9.20
N TRP A 294 14.86 -10.65 10.02
CA TRP A 294 13.64 -9.96 10.42
C TRP A 294 12.88 -9.41 9.21
N HIS A 295 13.54 -8.71 8.28
CA HIS A 295 12.90 -8.23 7.06
C HIS A 295 12.39 -9.39 6.18
N GLY A 296 13.11 -10.50 6.10
CA GLY A 296 12.68 -11.71 5.39
C GLY A 296 11.44 -12.35 6.00
N LEU A 297 11.39 -12.49 7.33
CA LEU A 297 10.21 -12.99 8.05
C LEU A 297 9.03 -12.05 7.90
N SER A 298 9.26 -10.73 7.96
CA SER A 298 8.20 -9.73 7.78
C SER A 298 7.63 -9.77 6.37
N ALA A 299 8.50 -9.84 5.34
CA ALA A 299 8.08 -10.01 3.96
C ALA A 299 7.32 -11.32 3.75
N TRP A 300 7.78 -12.43 4.33
CA TRP A 300 7.10 -13.72 4.25
C TRP A 300 5.71 -13.68 4.89
N ARG A 301 5.58 -13.13 6.11
CA ARG A 301 4.29 -12.99 6.79
C ARG A 301 3.32 -12.15 5.95
N MET A 302 3.80 -11.04 5.39
CA MET A 302 2.97 -10.13 4.60
C MET A 302 2.62 -10.69 3.23
N ALA A 303 3.50 -11.45 2.59
CA ALA A 303 3.17 -12.17 1.36
C ALA A 303 2.12 -13.27 1.60
N ARG A 304 2.06 -13.86 2.81
CA ARG A 304 1.02 -14.84 3.19
C ARG A 304 -0.28 -14.20 3.67
N ARG A 305 -0.22 -12.97 4.17
CA ARG A 305 -1.36 -12.16 4.63
C ARG A 305 -1.30 -10.80 3.97
N PHE A 306 -1.48 -10.80 2.66
CA PHE A 306 -1.38 -9.60 1.86
C PHE A 306 -2.63 -8.74 2.10
N PRO A 307 -2.47 -7.43 2.36
CA PRO A 307 -3.60 -6.54 2.57
C PRO A 307 -4.37 -6.38 1.27
N VAL A 308 -5.65 -6.75 1.29
CA VAL A 308 -6.61 -6.51 0.22
C VAL A 308 -7.72 -5.62 0.75
N PRO A 309 -8.40 -4.83 -0.12
CA PRO A 309 -9.60 -4.12 0.27
C PRO A 309 -10.59 -5.07 0.94
N GLY A 310 -11.05 -4.72 2.15
CA GLY A 310 -12.02 -5.47 2.94
C GLY A 310 -13.46 -4.99 2.70
N ARG A 311 -14.36 -5.24 3.68
CA ARG A 311 -15.78 -4.82 3.60
C ARG A 311 -15.98 -3.30 3.59
N GLU A 312 -14.98 -2.54 3.98
CA GLU A 312 -14.94 -1.09 3.87
C GLU A 312 -14.87 -0.60 2.42
N ASP A 313 -14.53 -1.46 1.46
CA ASP A 313 -14.56 -1.14 0.04
C ASP A 313 -15.94 -1.47 -0.56
N PHE A 314 -16.56 -0.50 -1.23
CA PHE A 314 -17.90 -0.64 -1.81
C PHE A 314 -18.02 -1.86 -2.74
N TYR A 315 -17.04 -2.07 -3.61
CA TYR A 315 -17.05 -3.18 -4.57
C TYR A 315 -16.99 -4.53 -3.84
N VAL A 316 -16.13 -4.66 -2.82
CA VAL A 316 -16.01 -5.91 -2.05
C VAL A 316 -17.28 -6.18 -1.25
N ARG A 317 -17.84 -5.16 -0.58
CA ARG A 317 -19.08 -5.28 0.17
C ARG A 317 -20.21 -5.78 -0.71
N ARG A 318 -20.38 -5.16 -1.88
CA ARG A 318 -21.39 -5.57 -2.86
C ARG A 318 -21.20 -7.02 -3.31
N LEU A 319 -19.99 -7.44 -3.67
CA LEU A 319 -19.76 -8.83 -4.07
C LEU A 319 -20.14 -9.83 -2.97
N LEU A 320 -19.87 -9.49 -1.71
CA LEU A 320 -20.27 -10.33 -0.58
C LEU A 320 -21.78 -10.32 -0.34
N ARG A 321 -22.50 -9.25 -0.70
CA ARG A 321 -23.98 -9.23 -0.71
C ARG A 321 -24.54 -10.18 -1.77
N ASP A 322 -24.03 -10.09 -3.01
CA ASP A 322 -24.43 -10.96 -4.12
C ASP A 322 -24.16 -12.46 -3.81
N ALA A 323 -23.19 -12.74 -2.96
CA ALA A 323 -22.87 -14.09 -2.48
C ALA A 323 -23.81 -14.65 -1.39
N GLY A 324 -24.89 -13.92 -1.02
CA GLY A 324 -25.79 -14.28 0.08
C GLY A 324 -25.52 -13.53 1.39
N GLY A 325 -24.90 -12.35 1.32
CA GLY A 325 -24.59 -11.49 2.46
C GLY A 325 -25.78 -10.67 3.00
N THR A 326 -25.46 -9.64 3.78
CA THR A 326 -26.43 -8.71 4.38
C THR A 326 -27.16 -7.90 3.31
N ALA A 327 -28.38 -7.44 3.62
CA ALA A 327 -29.14 -6.59 2.73
C ALA A 327 -28.42 -5.25 2.48
N PRO A 328 -28.64 -4.60 1.32
CA PRO A 328 -28.13 -3.25 1.11
C PRO A 328 -28.74 -2.28 2.12
N ALA A 329 -27.93 -1.40 2.69
CA ALA A 329 -28.39 -0.34 3.57
C ALA A 329 -28.30 1.02 2.87
N ILE A 330 -29.42 1.73 2.81
CA ILE A 330 -29.57 3.02 2.14
C ILE A 330 -30.08 4.04 3.14
N ARG A 331 -29.39 5.16 3.21
CA ARG A 331 -29.84 6.34 3.93
C ARG A 331 -30.18 7.45 2.96
N VAL A 332 -31.30 8.11 3.19
CA VAL A 332 -31.75 9.28 2.43
C VAL A 332 -31.85 10.46 3.39
N THR A 333 -31.16 11.55 3.10
CA THR A 333 -31.26 12.80 3.85
C THR A 333 -31.84 13.88 2.94
N PRO A 334 -33.11 14.29 3.15
CA PRO A 334 -33.67 15.42 2.45
C PRO A 334 -33.01 16.73 2.90
N TYR A 335 -32.73 17.62 1.95
CA TYR A 335 -32.19 18.95 2.25
C TYR A 335 -33.07 20.04 1.64
N ALA A 336 -33.46 21.00 2.48
CA ALA A 336 -34.41 22.08 2.15
C ALA A 336 -35.71 21.59 1.46
N TYR A 337 -36.04 20.30 1.64
CA TYR A 337 -37.15 19.63 0.98
C TYR A 337 -37.84 18.68 1.96
N THR A 338 -39.14 18.88 2.16
CA THR A 338 -39.98 17.98 2.94
C THR A 338 -40.84 17.15 1.99
N PRO A 339 -40.39 15.95 1.57
CA PRO A 339 -41.18 15.11 0.68
C PRO A 339 -42.50 14.71 1.35
N ALA A 340 -43.59 14.63 0.59
CA ALA A 340 -44.86 14.15 1.11
C ALA A 340 -44.80 12.64 1.46
N ALA A 341 -45.78 12.14 2.22
CA ALA A 341 -45.77 10.76 2.73
C ALA A 341 -45.83 9.71 1.62
N ASP A 342 -46.59 9.99 0.57
CA ASP A 342 -46.68 9.22 -0.68
C ASP A 342 -45.34 9.18 -1.42
N ILE A 343 -44.67 10.33 -1.57
CA ILE A 343 -43.34 10.43 -2.20
C ILE A 343 -42.29 9.63 -1.42
N ARG A 344 -42.32 9.71 -0.08
CA ARG A 344 -41.43 8.90 0.77
C ARG A 344 -41.68 7.40 0.60
N ALA A 345 -42.94 6.99 0.49
CA ALA A 345 -43.30 5.60 0.27
C ALA A 345 -42.89 5.10 -1.12
N ALA A 346 -43.13 5.91 -2.17
CA ALA A 346 -42.73 5.61 -3.54
C ALA A 346 -41.20 5.49 -3.68
N LEU A 347 -40.45 6.42 -3.08
CA LEU A 347 -38.99 6.36 -3.05
C LEU A 347 -38.48 5.10 -2.34
N ALA A 348 -39.02 4.77 -1.16
CA ALA A 348 -38.62 3.58 -0.45
C ALA A 348 -38.95 2.29 -1.21
N ALA A 349 -40.10 2.24 -1.89
CA ALA A 349 -40.49 1.12 -2.74
C ALA A 349 -39.56 0.98 -3.96
N ALA A 350 -39.25 2.09 -4.64
CA ALA A 350 -38.35 2.11 -5.79
C ALA A 350 -36.92 1.69 -5.43
N LEU A 351 -36.39 2.15 -4.28
CA LEU A 351 -35.07 1.75 -3.80
C LEU A 351 -35.00 0.25 -3.46
N ARG A 352 -36.06 -0.30 -2.84
CA ARG A 352 -36.16 -1.75 -2.60
C ARG A 352 -36.30 -2.54 -3.89
N GLY A 353 -37.09 -2.07 -4.85
CA GLY A 353 -37.19 -2.71 -6.16
C GLY A 353 -35.83 -2.75 -6.87
N ALA A 354 -35.09 -1.64 -6.84
CA ALA A 354 -33.83 -1.51 -7.57
C ALA A 354 -32.64 -2.26 -6.92
N LEU A 355 -32.61 -2.34 -5.59
CA LEU A 355 -31.48 -2.91 -4.84
C LEU A 355 -31.81 -4.26 -4.16
N GLY A 356 -33.05 -4.72 -4.29
CA GLY A 356 -33.59 -5.96 -3.74
C GLY A 356 -34.52 -5.74 -2.55
N ASP A 357 -35.56 -6.57 -2.45
CA ASP A 357 -36.66 -6.41 -1.47
C ASP A 357 -36.23 -6.31 -0.01
N ARG A 358 -35.08 -6.90 0.32
CA ARG A 358 -34.52 -6.88 1.68
C ARG A 358 -33.80 -5.57 2.02
N ALA A 359 -33.65 -4.65 1.07
CA ALA A 359 -32.92 -3.40 1.28
C ALA A 359 -33.49 -2.59 2.45
N GLU A 360 -32.60 -2.19 3.36
CA GLU A 360 -32.92 -1.35 4.50
C GLU A 360 -32.87 0.11 4.05
N VAL A 361 -34.05 0.73 3.94
CA VAL A 361 -34.17 2.14 3.52
C VAL A 361 -34.53 2.99 4.74
N ARG A 362 -33.64 3.89 5.11
CA ARG A 362 -33.83 4.90 6.16
C ARG A 362 -33.94 6.28 5.54
N ILE A 363 -35.06 6.95 5.72
CA ILE A 363 -35.24 8.35 5.32
C ILE A 363 -35.19 9.22 6.58
N ASP A 364 -34.21 10.11 6.65
CA ASP A 364 -34.03 11.02 7.78
C ASP A 364 -35.01 12.20 7.74
N PRO A 365 -35.17 12.92 8.87
CA PRO A 365 -35.79 14.25 8.87
C PRO A 365 -35.08 15.21 7.90
N PRO A 366 -35.82 16.14 7.25
CA PRO A 366 -35.22 17.15 6.40
C PRO A 366 -34.25 18.05 7.16
N VAL A 367 -33.12 18.37 6.53
CA VAL A 367 -32.18 19.40 7.00
C VAL A 367 -32.62 20.74 6.41
N GLY A 368 -32.82 21.74 7.26
CA GLY A 368 -33.16 23.09 6.83
C GLY A 368 -31.95 23.89 6.31
N TYR A 369 -32.22 24.99 5.60
CA TYR A 369 -31.18 25.97 5.27
C TYR A 369 -30.55 26.53 6.54
N GLY A 370 -29.22 26.57 6.58
CA GLY A 370 -28.46 27.08 7.74
C GLY A 370 -28.29 26.08 8.87
N GLU A 371 -28.80 24.86 8.74
CA GLU A 371 -28.67 23.78 9.74
C GLU A 371 -27.54 22.79 9.41
N GLU A 372 -26.76 23.03 8.36
CA GLU A 372 -25.76 22.10 7.82
C GLU A 372 -24.67 21.77 8.84
N GLU A 373 -24.26 22.75 9.64
CA GLU A 373 -23.22 22.58 10.67
C GLU A 373 -23.74 21.77 11.87
N ALA A 374 -24.96 22.09 12.31
CA ALA A 374 -25.62 21.38 13.40
C ALA A 374 -25.91 19.92 13.01
N TRP A 375 -26.36 19.69 11.77
CA TRP A 375 -26.56 18.35 11.23
C TRP A 375 -25.23 17.58 11.16
N ALA A 376 -24.16 18.19 10.64
CA ALA A 376 -22.84 17.53 10.54
C ALA A 376 -22.27 17.12 11.91
N GLY A 377 -22.55 17.90 12.96
CA GLY A 377 -22.15 17.59 14.34
C GLY A 377 -22.96 16.46 14.99
N THR A 378 -24.19 16.21 14.53
CA THR A 378 -25.12 15.25 15.16
C THR A 378 -25.32 13.97 14.34
N VAL A 379 -25.02 13.99 13.05
CA VAL A 379 -25.21 12.85 12.16
C VAL A 379 -24.31 11.69 12.57
N THR A 380 -24.94 10.57 12.92
CA THR A 380 -24.23 9.29 13.17
C THR A 380 -24.15 8.53 11.86
N LEU A 381 -22.95 8.32 11.32
CA LEU A 381 -22.74 7.63 10.05
C LEU A 381 -22.46 6.16 10.30
N ASP A 382 -23.31 5.28 9.77
CA ASP A 382 -23.10 3.84 9.87
C ASP A 382 -22.10 3.40 8.78
N PRO A 383 -20.98 2.74 9.14
CA PRO A 383 -20.02 2.24 8.17
C PRO A 383 -20.57 1.17 7.24
N ASP A 384 -21.67 0.49 7.59
CA ASP A 384 -22.29 -0.57 6.79
C ASP A 384 -23.30 -0.03 5.75
N GLU A 385 -23.64 1.27 5.77
CA GLU A 385 -24.44 1.92 4.72
C GLU A 385 -23.73 1.89 3.36
N ASP A 386 -24.39 1.34 2.34
CA ASP A 386 -23.88 1.29 0.96
C ASP A 386 -24.07 2.63 0.24
N TYR A 387 -25.22 3.27 0.46
CA TYR A 387 -25.59 4.52 -0.19
C TYR A 387 -26.08 5.57 0.82
N HIS A 388 -25.62 6.80 0.65
CA HIS A 388 -26.18 7.98 1.30
C HIS A 388 -26.69 8.95 0.23
N LEU A 389 -28.01 8.96 0.02
CA LEU A 389 -28.68 9.78 -0.96
C LEU A 389 -29.04 11.14 -0.36
N LEU A 390 -28.62 12.24 -0.98
CA LEU A 390 -29.15 13.56 -0.68
C LEU A 390 -30.37 13.82 -1.55
N LEU A 391 -31.52 14.04 -0.92
CA LEU A 391 -32.77 14.27 -1.64
C LEU A 391 -33.04 15.78 -1.75
N PHE A 392 -33.08 16.27 -2.98
CA PHE A 392 -33.39 17.66 -3.32
C PHE A 392 -34.67 17.75 -4.16
N SER A 393 -35.27 18.94 -4.22
CA SER A 393 -36.37 19.23 -5.15
C SER A 393 -35.87 20.03 -6.34
N LEU A 394 -36.21 19.60 -7.57
CA LEU A 394 -35.90 20.36 -8.79
C LEU A 394 -36.56 21.75 -8.80
N SER A 395 -37.62 21.94 -8.03
CA SER A 395 -38.30 23.24 -7.87
C SER A 395 -37.45 24.29 -7.16
N ALA A 396 -36.44 23.88 -6.38
CA ALA A 396 -35.48 24.80 -5.79
C ALA A 396 -34.45 25.27 -6.84
N THR A 397 -33.94 26.49 -6.66
CA THR A 397 -32.81 26.98 -7.44
C THR A 397 -31.52 26.43 -6.82
N PRO A 398 -30.70 25.68 -7.57
CA PRO A 398 -29.46 25.14 -7.03
C PRO A 398 -28.47 26.27 -6.76
N GLU A 399 -27.80 26.20 -5.62
CA GLU A 399 -26.86 27.24 -5.14
C GLU A 399 -25.61 26.54 -4.61
N ALA A 400 -24.43 27.03 -5.01
CA ALA A 400 -23.16 26.44 -4.58
C ALA A 400 -22.95 26.57 -3.06
N GLU A 401 -23.32 27.70 -2.48
CA GLU A 401 -23.14 28.03 -1.06
C GLU A 401 -24.03 27.19 -0.12
N ASN A 402 -25.12 26.63 -0.64
CA ASN A 402 -26.10 25.87 0.14
C ASN A 402 -26.13 24.40 -0.30
N HIS A 403 -26.69 24.12 -1.48
CA HIS A 403 -26.85 22.78 -2.01
C HIS A 403 -25.50 22.12 -2.33
N GLY A 404 -24.61 22.87 -2.97
CA GLY A 404 -23.26 22.42 -3.29
C GLY A 404 -22.44 22.12 -2.02
N GLU A 405 -22.45 23.04 -1.06
CA GLU A 405 -21.76 22.87 0.23
C GLU A 405 -22.29 21.67 1.02
N MET A 406 -23.62 21.47 1.12
CA MET A 406 -24.17 20.29 1.79
C MET A 406 -23.72 18.98 1.11
N ALA A 407 -23.72 18.94 -0.22
CA ALA A 407 -23.25 17.79 -0.98
C ALA A 407 -21.75 17.52 -0.77
N ALA A 408 -20.92 18.56 -0.87
CA ALA A 408 -19.48 18.47 -0.67
C ALA A 408 -19.12 18.05 0.77
N ARG A 409 -19.86 18.61 1.75
CA ARG A 409 -19.70 18.29 3.17
C ARG A 409 -20.03 16.85 3.47
N LEU A 410 -21.16 16.34 2.98
CA LEU A 410 -21.49 14.93 3.16
C LEU A 410 -20.45 14.01 2.49
N ALA A 411 -20.03 14.34 1.26
CA ALA A 411 -19.01 13.59 0.55
C ALA A 411 -17.70 13.54 1.34
N ARG A 412 -17.26 14.67 1.91
CA ARG A 412 -16.06 14.74 2.77
C ARG A 412 -16.22 13.93 4.05
N LEU A 413 -17.34 14.06 4.76
CA LEU A 413 -17.62 13.29 5.98
C LEU A 413 -17.61 11.78 5.72
N ARG A 414 -18.22 11.33 4.62
CA ARG A 414 -18.19 9.91 4.21
C ARG A 414 -16.79 9.48 3.81
N ALA A 415 -16.05 10.25 3.02
CA ALA A 415 -14.68 9.91 2.65
C ALA A 415 -13.75 9.76 3.86
N GLU A 416 -13.93 10.57 4.90
CA GLU A 416 -13.12 10.54 6.13
C GLU A 416 -13.51 9.40 7.07
N ARG A 417 -14.82 9.16 7.26
CA ARG A 417 -15.32 8.25 8.31
C ARG A 417 -15.76 6.89 7.77
N THR A 418 -16.32 6.83 6.57
CA THR A 418 -16.93 5.64 5.98
C THR A 418 -16.70 5.62 4.44
N PRO A 419 -15.45 5.47 3.97
CA PRO A 419 -15.10 5.66 2.55
C PRO A 419 -15.77 4.66 1.59
N GLY A 420 -16.37 3.58 2.12
CA GLY A 420 -17.13 2.59 1.36
C GLY A 420 -18.56 2.99 1.01
N THR A 421 -19.11 4.05 1.60
CA THR A 421 -20.47 4.50 1.32
C THR A 421 -20.46 5.45 0.13
N ARG A 422 -21.30 5.18 -0.87
CA ARG A 422 -21.46 6.08 -2.03
C ARG A 422 -22.43 7.20 -1.71
N VAL A 423 -22.04 8.42 -2.06
CA VAL A 423 -22.90 9.61 -1.97
C VAL A 423 -23.45 9.91 -3.36
N VAL A 424 -24.77 10.07 -3.45
CA VAL A 424 -25.47 10.40 -4.70
C VAL A 424 -26.51 11.47 -4.38
N ALA A 425 -26.66 12.46 -5.26
CA ALA A 425 -27.70 13.47 -5.16
C ALA A 425 -28.92 13.04 -5.98
N LEU A 426 -30.03 12.77 -5.30
CA LEU A 426 -31.32 12.47 -5.90
C LEU A 426 -32.14 13.77 -6.01
N VAL A 427 -32.46 14.19 -7.23
CA VAL A 427 -33.23 15.41 -7.52
C VAL A 427 -34.63 15.02 -7.99
N ASP A 428 -35.63 15.32 -7.17
CA ASP A 428 -37.04 15.03 -7.46
C ASP A 428 -37.65 16.11 -8.37
N ASP A 429 -38.03 15.73 -9.58
CA ASP A 429 -38.65 16.64 -10.55
C ASP A 429 -40.19 16.63 -10.56
N SER A 430 -40.83 15.83 -9.69
CA SER A 430 -42.28 15.63 -9.66
C SER A 430 -43.09 16.91 -9.45
N ALA A 431 -42.69 17.74 -8.48
CA ALA A 431 -43.35 19.00 -8.19
C ALA A 431 -43.20 20.01 -9.34
N PHE A 432 -42.02 20.03 -9.98
CA PHE A 432 -41.74 20.90 -11.11
C PHE A 432 -42.56 20.51 -12.34
N ARG A 433 -42.62 19.20 -12.65
CA ARG A 433 -43.46 18.65 -13.72
C ARG A 433 -44.94 18.99 -13.53
N ARG A 434 -45.47 18.81 -12.31
CA ARG A 434 -46.87 19.14 -12.00
C ARG A 434 -47.17 20.62 -12.17
N HIS A 435 -46.26 21.50 -11.76
CA HIS A 435 -46.48 22.95 -11.85
C HIS A 435 -46.52 23.45 -13.31
N PHE A 436 -45.69 22.87 -14.18
CA PHE A 436 -45.58 23.27 -15.59
C PHE A 436 -46.28 22.29 -16.56
N ALA A 437 -47.17 21.43 -16.05
CA ALA A 437 -47.90 20.46 -16.86
C ALA A 437 -48.76 21.17 -17.93
N GLY A 438 -48.68 20.69 -19.17
CA GLY A 438 -49.46 21.24 -20.29
C GLY A 438 -48.87 22.49 -20.94
N GLN A 439 -47.66 22.92 -20.58
CA GLN A 439 -46.94 24.01 -21.27
C GLN A 439 -45.99 23.44 -22.33
N ASP A 440 -45.96 24.05 -23.52
CA ASP A 440 -45.12 23.60 -24.64
C ASP A 440 -43.61 23.64 -24.33
N GLU A 441 -43.18 24.52 -23.42
CA GLU A 441 -41.78 24.70 -23.02
C GLU A 441 -41.32 23.79 -21.86
N LEU A 442 -42.17 22.89 -21.35
CA LEU A 442 -41.86 22.07 -20.16
C LEU A 442 -40.54 21.30 -20.31
N ALA A 443 -40.32 20.68 -21.47
CA ALA A 443 -39.14 19.87 -21.73
C ALA A 443 -37.84 20.72 -21.69
N GLU A 444 -37.85 21.90 -22.31
CA GLU A 444 -36.70 22.80 -22.32
C GLU A 444 -36.40 23.34 -20.91
N ARG A 445 -37.44 23.72 -20.16
CA ARG A 445 -37.30 24.20 -18.77
C ARG A 445 -36.74 23.13 -17.85
N LEU A 446 -37.22 21.89 -17.98
CA LEU A 446 -36.75 20.75 -17.21
C LEU A 446 -35.27 20.45 -17.52
N ALA A 447 -34.90 20.39 -18.80
CA ALA A 447 -33.52 20.16 -19.22
C ALA A 447 -32.56 21.30 -18.79
N SER A 448 -33.04 22.55 -18.79
CA SER A 448 -32.28 23.70 -18.29
C SER A 448 -32.03 23.58 -16.78
N ARG A 449 -33.07 23.27 -16.00
CA ARG A 449 -32.95 23.08 -14.55
C ARG A 449 -32.07 21.90 -14.18
N GLN A 450 -32.20 20.77 -14.86
CA GLN A 450 -31.35 19.59 -14.67
C GLN A 450 -29.87 19.91 -14.90
N ARG A 451 -29.53 20.69 -15.93
CA ARG A 451 -28.16 21.14 -16.19
C ARG A 451 -27.62 22.07 -15.11
N ALA A 452 -28.44 22.98 -14.59
CA ALA A 452 -28.04 23.87 -13.50
C ALA A 452 -27.71 23.09 -12.22
N TRP A 453 -28.54 22.11 -11.87
CA TRP A 453 -28.26 21.19 -10.76
C TRP A 453 -26.99 20.38 -11.00
N ALA A 454 -26.78 19.89 -12.23
CA ALA A 454 -25.63 19.05 -12.56
C ALA A 454 -24.33 19.82 -12.43
N ALA A 455 -24.31 21.10 -12.82
CA ALA A 455 -23.15 21.96 -12.64
C ALA A 455 -22.77 22.13 -11.16
N VAL A 456 -23.74 22.49 -10.31
CA VAL A 456 -23.50 22.69 -8.87
C VAL A 456 -23.04 21.40 -8.17
N LEU A 457 -23.65 20.27 -8.49
CA LEU A 457 -23.31 18.98 -7.86
C LEU A 457 -21.98 18.41 -8.39
N ALA A 458 -21.64 18.66 -9.66
CA ALA A 458 -20.36 18.27 -10.24
C ALA A 458 -19.19 19.02 -9.57
N GLU A 459 -19.35 20.31 -9.25
CA GLU A 459 -18.34 21.07 -8.48
C GLU A 459 -18.14 20.49 -7.07
N ALA A 460 -19.20 19.97 -6.46
CA ALA A 460 -19.14 19.25 -5.18
C ALA A 460 -18.59 17.82 -5.29
N GLY A 461 -18.34 17.31 -6.51
CA GLY A 461 -17.88 15.95 -6.76
C GLY A 461 -18.93 14.87 -6.49
N VAL A 462 -20.22 15.22 -6.52
CA VAL A 462 -21.34 14.30 -6.26
C VAL A 462 -22.13 14.04 -7.54
N GLU A 463 -22.40 12.76 -7.81
CA GLU A 463 -23.19 12.35 -8.98
C GLU A 463 -24.68 12.68 -8.80
N GLN A 464 -25.30 13.22 -9.85
CA GLN A 464 -26.74 13.54 -9.86
C GLN A 464 -27.56 12.42 -10.49
N LEU A 465 -28.68 12.11 -9.85
CA LEU A 465 -29.78 11.29 -10.36
C LEU A 465 -31.06 12.11 -10.31
N THR A 466 -31.65 12.44 -11.46
CA THR A 466 -32.94 13.13 -11.52
C THR A 466 -34.05 12.16 -11.90
N THR A 467 -35.17 12.21 -11.17
CA THR A 467 -36.32 11.32 -11.39
C THR A 467 -37.63 12.00 -10.99
N ASP A 468 -38.72 11.51 -11.56
CA ASP A 468 -40.08 11.83 -11.11
C ASP A 468 -40.49 10.84 -10.01
N LEU A 469 -40.49 11.29 -8.74
CA LEU A 469 -40.88 10.43 -7.63
C LEU A 469 -42.41 10.24 -7.50
N ALA A 470 -43.21 11.05 -8.20
CA ALA A 470 -44.67 10.91 -8.25
C ALA A 470 -45.17 10.18 -9.50
N GLY A 471 -44.26 9.84 -10.42
CA GLY A 471 -44.56 9.20 -11.69
C GLY A 471 -44.87 7.71 -11.57
N GLU A 472 -45.01 7.04 -12.72
CA GLU A 472 -45.29 5.61 -12.77
C GLU A 472 -44.15 4.78 -12.14
N GLY A 473 -44.51 3.84 -11.26
CA GLY A 473 -43.55 3.06 -10.47
C GLY A 473 -42.53 2.29 -11.31
N ASP A 474 -42.92 1.77 -12.48
CA ASP A 474 -42.01 1.03 -13.37
C ASP A 474 -40.94 1.91 -14.01
N ALA A 475 -41.26 3.16 -14.33
CA ALA A 475 -40.30 4.11 -14.91
C ALA A 475 -39.28 4.57 -13.86
N LEU A 476 -39.78 4.88 -12.65
CA LEU A 476 -38.96 5.22 -11.49
C LEU A 476 -38.00 4.07 -11.13
N LEU A 477 -38.52 2.83 -11.10
CA LEU A 477 -37.71 1.63 -10.84
C LEU A 477 -36.58 1.48 -11.86
N ARG A 478 -36.88 1.56 -13.17
CA ARG A 478 -35.86 1.45 -14.22
C ARG A 478 -34.78 2.53 -14.12
N GLN A 479 -35.13 3.75 -13.69
CA GLN A 479 -34.15 4.83 -13.50
C GLN A 479 -33.27 4.58 -12.27
N MET A 480 -33.87 4.13 -11.15
CA MET A 480 -33.11 3.73 -9.96
C MET A 480 -32.20 2.53 -10.25
N GLU A 481 -32.68 1.55 -11.01
CA GLU A 481 -31.86 0.44 -11.51
C GLU A 481 -30.77 0.95 -12.46
N GLY A 482 -31.07 1.87 -13.37
CA GLY A 482 -30.04 2.45 -14.24
C GLY A 482 -28.94 3.17 -13.46
N ALA A 483 -29.25 3.90 -12.40
CA ALA A 483 -28.28 4.75 -11.71
C ALA A 483 -27.59 4.09 -10.52
N LEU A 484 -28.32 3.26 -9.77
CA LEU A 484 -27.82 2.53 -8.61
C LEU A 484 -27.44 1.10 -8.99
N ALA A 485 -28.10 0.54 -10.02
CA ALA A 485 -27.86 -0.78 -10.59
C ALA A 485 -27.15 -0.81 -11.98
N ALA A 486 -26.82 0.27 -12.70
CA ALA A 486 -25.78 0.15 -13.75
C ALA A 486 -24.41 -0.21 -13.14
N ASP A 487 -24.28 0.03 -11.84
CA ASP A 487 -23.36 -0.74 -11.03
C ASP A 487 -23.88 -2.18 -10.81
N ALA A 488 -25.06 -2.42 -10.23
CA ALA A 488 -25.63 -3.75 -9.89
C ALA A 488 -25.88 -4.79 -11.02
N LEU A 489 -25.99 -4.43 -12.31
CA LEU A 489 -26.37 -5.29 -13.46
C LEU A 489 -25.28 -6.27 -13.91
N MET A 490 -24.20 -6.39 -13.16
CA MET A 490 -23.14 -7.37 -13.40
C MET A 490 -23.42 -8.78 -12.83
N GLY A 491 -24.51 -8.98 -12.09
CA GLY A 491 -24.77 -10.25 -11.37
C GLY A 491 -26.08 -10.96 -11.72
N ALA A 492 -27.04 -10.29 -12.36
CA ALA A 492 -28.39 -10.83 -12.55
C ALA A 492 -28.82 -10.76 -14.02
N GLY A 493 -28.35 -11.73 -14.81
CA GLY A 493 -29.16 -12.25 -15.91
C GLY A 493 -30.15 -13.23 -15.30
N ARG A 494 -31.45 -12.93 -15.46
CA ARG A 494 -32.63 -13.62 -14.90
C ARG A 494 -32.50 -15.13 -14.73
#